data_AF-A0A2E4EGW3-F1
#
_entry.id   AF-A0A2E4EGW3-F1
#
_cell.length_a   1.000
_cell.length_b   1.000
_cell.length_c   1.000
_cell.angle_alpha   90.00
_cell.angle_beta   90.00
_cell.angle_gamma   90.00
#
_symmetry.space_group_name_H-M   'P 1'
#
loop_
_entity.id
_entity.type
_entity.pdbx_description
1 polymer ?
#
loop_
_entity_poly.entity_id
_entity_poly.type
_entity_poly.pdbx_seq_one_letter_code
_entity_poly.pdbx_strand_id
1 'polypeptide(L)'
;MGLTTTLNAQYFNKVFDFETGREYSSRIRSFGSNYLISAGGSDTSGSEKLGYLVLNKDGNKLYQTLYPIPNALVRNGDLILLKDKDLLDFRTYQYWDSAGEFRSKSWLIKLNNKGDTLWTKFFSDSTVHNLLSRTLIETPDSGLMLICSRNRNPDYDPIVIRTDKKGNELWRKAINTPGREVAYTIIRHPNGDYYLGGGGNTGGTFRSWIARIDDSAKVKFEKRYHMTGGGSAALLSVLEDSNLIFGTDTFIYKQRDSYYKKQIIKVEPKRGDVIWRQIHDSVMQGVAYNKVIEGDSNELYVIGRHDNDGWTSYTLTRMTSTGDTVWKHNYFYEKIDTENYLWDFIRTSDKGFIFCGDVNPDNSNQDVWVLKVDSNGCMSPECKSRVYDIRLGIDRTRAFDVNIKVFPNPVVDELHVSFTEKQNIAWHYQLIDQKGRVLKRGSLNPDDSQVDMKPLPTGVYLLQLESELGYRVFRVVKE
;
A
#
# COMPACT_ATOMS: atom_id res chain seq x y z
N MET A 1 36.27 -14.92 18.58
CA MET A 1 35.82 -14.65 17.20
C MET A 1 34.30 -14.64 17.19
N GLY A 2 33.69 -13.51 17.54
CA GLY A 2 32.25 -13.32 17.42
C GLY A 2 32.00 -12.57 16.12
N LEU A 3 31.60 -13.28 15.07
CA LEU A 3 31.13 -12.64 13.85
C LEU A 3 29.80 -11.94 14.18
N THR A 4 29.85 -10.64 14.41
CA THR A 4 28.71 -9.76 14.23
C THR A 4 28.28 -9.89 12.77
N THR A 5 27.28 -10.71 12.50
CA THR A 5 26.59 -10.70 11.20
C THR A 5 25.91 -9.34 11.07
N THR A 6 26.58 -8.40 10.40
CA THR A 6 25.94 -7.20 9.89
C THR A 6 24.83 -7.65 8.94
N LEU A 7 23.58 -7.41 9.34
CA LEU A 7 22.43 -7.52 8.46
C LEU A 7 22.59 -6.41 7.41
N ASN A 8 23.27 -6.72 6.31
CA ASN A 8 23.33 -5.81 5.17
C ASN A 8 21.91 -5.71 4.60
N ALA A 9 21.38 -4.50 4.58
CA ALA A 9 20.09 -4.22 3.98
C ALA A 9 20.12 -4.69 2.51
N GLN A 10 19.18 -5.56 2.16
CA GLN A 10 19.00 -5.99 0.78
C GLN A 10 17.93 -5.10 0.15
N TYR A 11 18.30 -4.44 -0.95
CA TYR A 11 17.42 -3.61 -1.77
C TYR A 11 17.58 -4.01 -3.23
N PHE A 12 16.49 -3.94 -3.99
CA PHE A 12 16.50 -4.14 -5.44
C PHE A 12 15.28 -3.48 -6.07
N ASN A 13 15.38 -3.15 -7.34
CA ASN A 13 14.27 -2.63 -8.15
C ASN A 13 14.30 -3.40 -9.47
N LYS A 14 13.31 -4.26 -9.70
CA LYS A 14 13.31 -5.19 -10.84
C LYS A 14 11.95 -5.20 -11.53
N VAL A 15 12.00 -5.34 -12.85
CA VAL A 15 10.85 -5.57 -13.72
C VAL A 15 10.95 -6.98 -14.28
N PHE A 16 9.83 -7.67 -14.31
CA PHE A 16 9.73 -9.03 -14.81
C PHE A 16 8.70 -9.06 -15.92
N ASP A 17 9.18 -9.38 -17.11
CA ASP A 17 8.39 -9.73 -18.30
C ASP A 17 8.18 -11.26 -18.31
N PHE A 18 6.93 -11.68 -18.40
CA PHE A 18 6.48 -13.08 -18.45
C PHE A 18 6.12 -13.52 -19.89
N GLU A 19 5.67 -12.61 -20.76
CA GLU A 19 4.98 -12.77 -22.05
C GLU A 19 4.98 -11.46 -22.86
N THR A 20 4.78 -11.55 -24.17
CA THR A 20 4.79 -10.38 -25.07
C THR A 20 3.56 -9.46 -24.98
N GLY A 21 2.74 -9.57 -23.94
CA GLY A 21 1.47 -8.83 -23.81
C GLY A 21 1.36 -8.06 -22.48
N ARG A 22 0.15 -7.84 -21.97
CA ARG A 22 -0.05 -7.10 -20.71
C ARG A 22 0.06 -8.01 -19.51
N GLU A 23 0.76 -7.57 -18.49
CA GLU A 23 1.03 -8.33 -17.29
C GLU A 23 0.77 -7.50 -16.06
N TYR A 24 0.32 -8.17 -15.02
CA TYR A 24 0.03 -7.52 -13.76
C TYR A 24 0.47 -8.40 -12.61
N SER A 25 0.83 -7.76 -11.50
CA SER A 25 0.90 -8.37 -10.19
C SER A 25 -0.26 -7.86 -9.33
N SER A 26 -0.57 -8.62 -8.29
CA SER A 26 -1.67 -8.27 -7.40
C SER A 26 -1.28 -8.30 -5.94
N ARG A 27 -0.45 -9.27 -5.54
CA ARG A 27 -0.14 -9.55 -4.14
C ARG A 27 1.26 -10.11 -3.97
N ILE A 28 1.85 -9.81 -2.81
CA ILE A 28 3.15 -10.33 -2.40
C ILE A 28 3.08 -10.97 -1.02
N ARG A 29 3.70 -12.14 -0.86
CA ARG A 29 3.77 -12.88 0.41
C ARG A 29 5.18 -13.35 0.69
N SER A 30 5.52 -13.42 1.98
CA SER A 30 6.68 -14.18 2.43
C SER A 30 6.46 -15.67 2.15
N PHE A 31 7.50 -16.35 1.71
CA PHE A 31 7.46 -17.73 1.28
C PHE A 31 8.72 -18.48 1.71
N GLY A 32 8.73 -18.93 2.96
CA GLY A 32 9.97 -19.35 3.62
C GLY A 32 10.96 -18.19 3.68
N SER A 33 12.15 -18.35 3.10
CA SER A 33 13.16 -17.29 2.95
C SER A 33 13.00 -16.44 1.68
N ASN A 34 11.96 -16.72 0.88
CA ASN A 34 11.73 -16.17 -0.45
C ASN A 34 10.47 -15.30 -0.46
N TYR A 35 10.18 -14.72 -1.62
CA TYR A 35 8.98 -13.93 -1.87
C TYR A 35 8.16 -14.58 -2.98
N LEU A 36 6.87 -14.69 -2.77
CA LEU A 36 5.92 -15.17 -3.76
C LEU A 36 5.02 -14.02 -4.19
N ILE A 37 4.98 -13.78 -5.48
CA ILE A 37 4.18 -12.76 -6.13
C ILE A 37 3.11 -13.45 -6.95
N SER A 38 1.86 -13.06 -6.71
CA SER A 38 0.75 -13.46 -7.56
C SER A 38 0.66 -12.51 -8.75
N ALA A 39 0.79 -13.07 -9.94
CA ALA A 39 0.90 -12.37 -11.21
C ALA A 39 -0.12 -12.91 -12.22
N GLY A 40 -0.18 -12.29 -13.38
CA GLY A 40 -1.00 -12.76 -14.49
C GLY A 40 -0.75 -11.87 -15.69
N GLY A 41 -1.44 -12.15 -16.77
CA GLY A 41 -1.35 -11.34 -17.96
C GLY A 41 -2.26 -11.83 -19.08
N SER A 42 -2.12 -11.21 -20.23
CA SER A 42 -2.73 -11.65 -21.49
C SER A 42 -1.69 -11.56 -22.58
N ASP A 43 -1.59 -12.58 -23.43
CA ASP A 43 -0.78 -12.47 -24.63
C ASP A 43 -1.39 -11.47 -25.64
N THR A 44 -0.68 -11.19 -26.73
CA THR A 44 -1.13 -10.25 -27.78
C THR A 44 -2.41 -10.68 -28.50
N SER A 45 -2.83 -11.94 -28.35
CA SER A 45 -4.11 -12.45 -28.86
C SER A 45 -5.26 -12.27 -27.88
N GLY A 46 -4.99 -11.76 -26.67
CA GLY A 46 -5.96 -11.58 -25.59
C GLY A 46 -6.21 -12.84 -24.77
N SER A 47 -5.39 -13.89 -24.92
CA SER A 47 -5.50 -15.11 -24.11
C SER A 47 -4.93 -14.86 -22.72
N GLU A 48 -5.77 -14.95 -21.70
CA GLU A 48 -5.35 -14.66 -20.33
C GLU A 48 -4.58 -15.82 -19.69
N LYS A 49 -3.64 -15.44 -18.82
CA LYS A 49 -2.83 -16.33 -18.01
C LYS A 49 -2.88 -15.86 -16.57
N LEU A 50 -3.05 -16.80 -15.66
CA LEU A 50 -2.78 -16.58 -14.24
C LEU A 50 -1.36 -17.08 -13.94
N GLY A 51 -0.62 -16.38 -13.08
CA GLY A 51 0.78 -16.67 -12.84
C GLY A 51 1.23 -16.56 -11.40
N TYR A 52 2.32 -17.25 -11.09
CA TYR A 52 3.04 -17.13 -9.82
C TYR A 52 4.52 -16.93 -10.11
N LEU A 53 5.14 -16.00 -9.40
CA LEU A 53 6.57 -15.70 -9.47
C LEU A 53 7.18 -15.84 -8.09
N VAL A 54 8.23 -16.66 -7.98
CA VAL A 54 9.00 -16.76 -6.75
C VAL A 54 10.39 -16.17 -6.92
N LEU A 55 10.72 -15.24 -6.03
CA LEU A 55 12.00 -14.57 -5.96
C LEU A 55 12.73 -14.97 -4.69
N ASN A 56 14.05 -15.14 -4.77
CA ASN A 56 14.87 -15.22 -3.57
C ASN A 56 14.96 -13.84 -2.89
N LYS A 57 15.62 -13.78 -1.72
CA LYS A 57 15.82 -12.54 -0.96
C LYS A 57 16.54 -11.41 -1.71
N ASP A 58 17.38 -11.76 -2.69
CA ASP A 58 18.13 -10.84 -3.55
C ASP A 58 17.32 -10.43 -4.82
N GLY A 59 16.06 -10.85 -4.90
CA GLY A 59 15.16 -10.57 -6.01
C GLY A 59 15.45 -11.41 -7.26
N ASN A 60 16.25 -12.47 -7.19
CA ASN A 60 16.51 -13.34 -8.33
C ASN A 60 15.36 -14.33 -8.49
N LYS A 61 14.85 -14.47 -9.73
CA LYS A 61 13.79 -15.42 -10.06
C LYS A 61 14.26 -16.85 -9.81
N LEU A 62 13.54 -17.55 -8.93
CA LEU A 62 13.74 -18.97 -8.65
C LEU A 62 12.91 -19.81 -9.62
N TYR A 63 11.63 -19.50 -9.74
CA TYR A 63 10.74 -20.10 -10.73
C TYR A 63 9.56 -19.19 -11.01
N GLN A 64 8.90 -19.47 -12.14
CA GLN A 64 7.60 -18.91 -12.48
C GLN A 64 6.70 -20.03 -13.00
N THR A 65 5.40 -19.87 -12.78
CA THR A 65 4.38 -20.78 -13.30
C THR A 65 3.27 -19.95 -13.93
N LEU A 66 2.81 -20.34 -15.12
CA LEU A 66 1.70 -19.71 -15.83
C LEU A 66 0.64 -20.76 -16.16
N TYR A 67 -0.61 -20.41 -15.92
CA TYR A 67 -1.79 -21.23 -16.21
C TYR A 67 -2.58 -20.54 -17.31
N PRO A 68 -2.65 -21.10 -18.52
CA PRO A 68 -3.46 -20.54 -19.59
C PRO A 68 -4.95 -20.67 -19.25
N ILE A 69 -5.71 -19.62 -19.56
CA ILE A 69 -7.13 -19.50 -19.26
C ILE A 69 -7.85 -19.20 -20.59
N PRO A 70 -8.02 -20.23 -21.44
CA PRO A 70 -8.61 -20.03 -22.75
C PRO A 70 -10.08 -19.62 -22.61
N ASN A 71 -10.51 -18.68 -23.46
CA ASN A 71 -11.89 -18.21 -23.58
C ASN A 71 -12.50 -17.62 -22.30
N ALA A 72 -11.66 -17.10 -21.40
CA ALA A 72 -12.12 -16.46 -20.17
C ALA A 72 -11.16 -15.34 -19.72
N LEU A 73 -11.69 -14.46 -18.88
CA LEU A 73 -10.96 -13.39 -18.22
C LEU A 73 -10.89 -13.66 -16.72
N VAL A 74 -9.80 -13.25 -16.09
CA VAL A 74 -9.54 -13.39 -14.67
C VAL A 74 -9.32 -12.02 -14.06
N ARG A 75 -10.19 -11.63 -13.13
CA ARG A 75 -10.17 -10.31 -12.49
C ARG A 75 -10.33 -10.45 -11.00
N ASN A 76 -9.88 -9.43 -10.27
CA ASN A 76 -9.86 -9.40 -8.80
C ASN A 76 -9.07 -10.59 -8.23
N GLY A 77 -8.48 -10.43 -7.06
CA GLY A 77 -7.89 -11.59 -6.41
C GLY A 77 -6.94 -11.26 -5.29
N ASP A 78 -6.67 -12.29 -4.52
CA ASP A 78 -5.64 -12.28 -3.50
C ASP A 78 -5.00 -13.66 -3.41
N LEU A 79 -3.80 -13.69 -2.83
CA LEU A 79 -3.09 -14.90 -2.47
C LEU A 79 -2.86 -14.86 -0.96
N ILE A 80 -3.33 -15.86 -0.24
CA ILE A 80 -3.11 -15.98 1.22
C ILE A 80 -2.32 -17.23 1.55
N LEU A 81 -1.58 -17.17 2.66
CA LEU A 81 -0.94 -18.34 3.26
C LEU A 81 -1.89 -18.95 4.29
N LEU A 82 -2.19 -20.23 4.14
CA LEU A 82 -3.03 -20.99 5.06
C LEU A 82 -2.19 -21.52 6.24
N LYS A 83 -2.85 -21.92 7.32
CA LYS A 83 -2.23 -22.50 8.53
C LYS A 83 -1.43 -23.77 8.27
N ASP A 84 -1.85 -24.56 7.28
CA ASP A 84 -1.12 -25.76 6.85
C ASP A 84 0.09 -25.45 5.95
N LYS A 85 0.37 -24.16 5.73
CA LYS A 85 1.45 -23.60 4.90
C LYS A 85 1.25 -23.77 3.40
N ASP A 86 0.10 -24.27 2.98
CA ASP A 86 -0.32 -24.21 1.59
C ASP A 86 -0.78 -22.78 1.26
N LEU A 87 -0.82 -22.47 -0.02
CA LEU A 87 -1.27 -21.19 -0.53
C LEU A 87 -2.71 -21.34 -1.03
N LEU A 88 -3.47 -20.26 -0.93
CA LEU A 88 -4.79 -20.17 -1.53
C LEU A 88 -4.88 -18.88 -2.33
N ASP A 89 -5.09 -19.01 -3.63
CA ASP A 89 -5.44 -17.91 -4.52
C ASP A 89 -6.95 -17.91 -4.76
N PHE A 90 -7.55 -16.72 -4.85
CA PHE A 90 -8.91 -16.57 -5.33
C PHE A 90 -9.01 -15.56 -6.46
N ARG A 91 -9.93 -15.80 -7.39
CA ARG A 91 -10.17 -14.94 -8.55
C ARG A 91 -11.65 -14.83 -8.89
N THR A 92 -11.99 -13.81 -9.68
CA THR A 92 -13.22 -13.81 -10.48
C THR A 92 -12.90 -14.38 -11.85
N TYR A 93 -13.55 -15.49 -12.20
CA TYR A 93 -13.47 -16.09 -13.53
C TYR A 93 -14.66 -15.61 -14.35
N GLN A 94 -14.41 -14.96 -15.48
CA GLN A 94 -15.41 -14.35 -16.35
C GLN A 94 -15.37 -15.00 -17.73
N TYR A 95 -16.53 -15.29 -18.31
CA TYR A 95 -16.63 -16.02 -19.56
C TYR A 95 -17.93 -15.69 -20.28
N TRP A 96 -17.99 -16.02 -21.56
CA TRP A 96 -19.22 -16.02 -22.33
C TRP A 96 -19.85 -17.41 -22.28
N ASP A 97 -21.10 -17.51 -21.86
CA ASP A 97 -21.81 -18.79 -21.86
C ASP A 97 -22.28 -19.21 -23.27
N SER A 98 -22.92 -20.37 -23.39
CA SER A 98 -23.38 -20.90 -24.68
C SER A 98 -24.46 -20.06 -25.35
N ALA A 99 -25.12 -19.16 -24.62
CA ALA A 99 -26.08 -18.20 -25.16
C ALA A 99 -25.42 -16.87 -25.57
N GLY A 100 -24.10 -16.73 -25.39
CA GLY A 100 -23.38 -15.50 -25.65
C GLY A 100 -23.57 -14.44 -24.57
N GLU A 101 -23.99 -14.81 -23.36
CA GLU A 101 -24.11 -13.88 -22.24
C GLU A 101 -22.84 -13.83 -21.39
N PHE A 102 -22.48 -12.63 -20.92
CA PHE A 102 -21.33 -12.45 -20.05
C PHE A 102 -21.65 -12.93 -18.63
N ARG A 103 -20.90 -13.92 -18.17
CA ARG A 103 -21.06 -14.54 -16.85
C ARG A 103 -19.78 -14.42 -16.04
N SER A 104 -19.92 -14.46 -14.72
CA SER A 104 -18.77 -14.59 -13.83
C SER A 104 -19.07 -15.43 -12.60
N LYS A 105 -18.05 -16.13 -12.14
CA LYS A 105 -18.05 -17.01 -10.97
C LYS A 105 -16.79 -16.79 -10.14
N SER A 106 -16.89 -17.09 -8.85
CA SER A 106 -15.71 -17.11 -7.98
C SER A 106 -14.90 -18.38 -8.24
N TRP A 107 -13.58 -18.27 -8.22
CA TRP A 107 -12.64 -19.37 -8.41
C TRP A 107 -11.64 -19.39 -7.26
N LEU A 108 -11.49 -20.54 -6.60
CA LEU A 108 -10.45 -20.80 -5.60
C LEU A 108 -9.44 -21.80 -6.16
N ILE A 109 -8.16 -21.57 -5.86
CA ILE A 109 -7.03 -22.39 -6.27
C ILE A 109 -6.17 -22.62 -5.04
N LYS A 110 -6.13 -23.85 -4.54
CA LYS A 110 -5.18 -24.21 -3.48
C LYS A 110 -3.92 -24.76 -4.11
N LEU A 111 -2.77 -24.28 -3.66
CA LEU A 111 -1.45 -24.64 -4.14
C LEU A 111 -0.60 -25.14 -2.97
N ASN A 112 0.34 -26.04 -3.23
CA ASN A 112 1.33 -26.41 -2.24
C ASN A 112 2.39 -25.29 -2.07
N ASN A 113 3.32 -25.49 -1.15
CA ASN A 113 4.48 -24.60 -0.92
C ASN A 113 5.55 -24.63 -2.04
N LYS A 114 5.23 -25.12 -3.23
CA LYS A 114 6.02 -25.03 -4.45
C LYS A 114 5.24 -24.39 -5.60
N GLY A 115 4.01 -23.93 -5.35
CA GLY A 115 3.13 -23.39 -6.37
C GLY A 115 2.40 -24.44 -7.21
N ASP A 116 2.50 -25.74 -6.89
CA ASP A 116 1.76 -26.77 -7.62
C ASP A 116 0.29 -26.79 -7.17
N THR A 117 -0.64 -26.90 -8.14
CA THR A 117 -2.08 -26.96 -7.86
C THR A 117 -2.47 -28.25 -7.14
N LEU A 118 -3.05 -28.10 -5.95
CA LEU A 118 -3.62 -29.20 -5.16
C LEU A 118 -5.09 -29.44 -5.49
N TRP A 119 -5.88 -28.36 -5.57
CA TRP A 119 -7.28 -28.42 -6.01
C TRP A 119 -7.78 -27.05 -6.47
N THR A 120 -8.88 -27.06 -7.24
CA THR A 120 -9.63 -25.85 -7.59
C THR A 120 -11.12 -26.00 -7.28
N LYS A 121 -11.80 -24.89 -7.00
CA LYS A 121 -13.25 -24.84 -6.76
C LYS A 121 -13.86 -23.63 -7.43
N PHE A 122 -15.04 -23.80 -8.02
CA PHE A 122 -15.84 -22.69 -8.53
C PHE A 122 -17.10 -22.50 -7.69
N PHE A 123 -17.46 -21.25 -7.43
CA PHE A 123 -18.73 -20.87 -6.82
C PHE A 123 -19.48 -19.96 -7.77
N SER A 124 -20.70 -20.34 -8.12
CA SER A 124 -21.65 -19.53 -8.86
C SER A 124 -22.87 -19.25 -7.99
N ASP A 125 -23.73 -18.33 -8.42
CA ASP A 125 -25.02 -18.06 -7.81
C ASP A 125 -26.06 -18.03 -8.94
N SER A 126 -27.00 -18.98 -8.91
CA SER A 126 -28.03 -19.10 -9.96
C SER A 126 -29.01 -17.93 -9.99
N THR A 127 -29.01 -17.07 -8.96
CA THR A 127 -29.90 -15.91 -8.86
C THR A 127 -29.35 -14.66 -9.52
N VAL A 128 -28.09 -14.67 -9.98
CA VAL A 128 -27.42 -13.54 -10.65
C VAL A 128 -26.56 -14.00 -11.82
N HIS A 129 -26.33 -13.11 -12.79
CA HIS A 129 -25.42 -13.42 -13.90
C HIS A 129 -23.95 -13.41 -13.49
N ASN A 130 -23.61 -12.62 -12.46
CA ASN A 130 -22.23 -12.31 -12.12
C ASN A 130 -21.99 -12.35 -10.61
N LEU A 131 -21.05 -13.21 -10.21
CA LEU A 131 -20.53 -13.34 -8.85
C LEU A 131 -19.04 -13.00 -8.84
N LEU A 132 -18.70 -11.83 -8.29
CA LEU A 132 -17.34 -11.29 -8.29
C LEU A 132 -16.65 -11.60 -6.97
N SER A 133 -15.53 -12.32 -6.98
CA SER A 133 -14.72 -12.54 -5.77
C SER A 133 -14.09 -11.23 -5.31
N ARG A 134 -14.10 -10.97 -4.00
CA ARG A 134 -13.52 -9.75 -3.44
C ARG A 134 -12.44 -9.99 -2.42
N THR A 135 -12.69 -10.85 -1.43
CA THR A 135 -11.75 -11.09 -0.33
C THR A 135 -12.10 -12.41 0.36
N LEU A 136 -11.15 -13.00 1.08
CA LEU A 136 -11.39 -14.20 1.88
C LEU A 136 -10.48 -14.24 3.10
N ILE A 137 -10.81 -15.12 4.04
CA ILE A 137 -9.97 -15.45 5.19
C ILE A 137 -10.10 -16.94 5.55
N GLU A 138 -9.03 -17.53 6.06
CA GLU A 138 -9.09 -18.84 6.70
C GLU A 138 -9.68 -18.74 8.11
N THR A 139 -10.67 -19.57 8.42
CA THR A 139 -11.36 -19.58 9.71
C THR A 139 -10.60 -20.42 10.76
N PRO A 140 -10.91 -20.27 12.07
CA PRO A 140 -10.26 -21.03 13.15
C PRO A 140 -10.20 -22.54 12.93
N ASP A 141 -11.26 -23.13 12.39
CA ASP A 141 -11.40 -24.55 12.07
C ASP A 141 -10.77 -24.95 10.71
N SER A 142 -9.96 -24.08 10.11
CA SER A 142 -9.30 -24.26 8.80
C SER A 142 -10.23 -24.40 7.61
N GLY A 143 -11.51 -24.07 7.75
CA GLY A 143 -12.34 -23.73 6.60
C GLY A 143 -12.03 -22.34 6.04
N LEU A 144 -12.84 -21.88 5.09
CA LEU A 144 -12.71 -20.55 4.50
C LEU A 144 -14.00 -19.74 4.66
N MET A 145 -13.85 -18.42 4.72
CA MET A 145 -14.94 -17.46 4.61
C MET A 145 -14.61 -16.50 3.47
N LEU A 146 -15.33 -16.64 2.38
CA LEU A 146 -15.17 -15.89 1.14
C LEU A 146 -16.26 -14.83 1.04
N ILE A 147 -15.89 -13.63 0.59
CA ILE A 147 -16.82 -12.55 0.32
C ILE A 147 -16.81 -12.26 -1.18
N CYS A 148 -18.01 -12.30 -1.76
CA CYS A 148 -18.24 -11.98 -3.17
C CYS A 148 -19.25 -10.82 -3.29
N SER A 149 -19.21 -10.10 -4.41
CA SER A 149 -20.29 -9.18 -4.80
C SER A 149 -21.25 -9.90 -5.74
N ARG A 150 -22.54 -9.86 -5.42
CA ARG A 150 -23.60 -10.31 -6.34
C ARG A 150 -24.08 -9.13 -7.17
N ASN A 151 -23.97 -9.23 -8.49
CA ASN A 151 -24.53 -8.19 -9.36
C ASN A 151 -26.02 -8.43 -9.59
N ARG A 152 -26.86 -7.82 -8.76
CA ARG A 152 -28.32 -7.91 -8.86
C ARG A 152 -28.85 -6.56 -9.29
N ASN A 153 -28.74 -6.20 -10.58
CA ASN A 153 -29.20 -4.92 -11.10
C ASN A 153 -30.56 -4.48 -10.48
N PRO A 154 -30.64 -3.36 -9.73
CA PRO A 154 -29.65 -2.28 -9.61
C PRO A 154 -28.63 -2.38 -8.46
N ASP A 155 -28.67 -3.41 -7.61
CA ASP A 155 -27.91 -3.49 -6.36
C ASP A 155 -26.72 -4.46 -6.41
N TYR A 156 -25.71 -4.14 -5.59
CA TYR A 156 -24.55 -5.00 -5.35
C TYR A 156 -24.51 -5.31 -3.85
N ASP A 157 -24.99 -6.48 -3.48
CA ASP A 157 -24.90 -6.95 -2.09
C ASP A 157 -23.67 -7.86 -1.93
N PRO A 158 -22.89 -7.69 -0.85
CA PRO A 158 -21.94 -8.70 -0.43
C PRO A 158 -22.66 -10.02 -0.09
N ILE A 159 -22.12 -11.14 -0.54
CA ILE A 159 -22.50 -12.47 -0.09
C ILE A 159 -21.31 -13.14 0.56
N VAL A 160 -21.54 -13.73 1.73
CA VAL A 160 -20.57 -14.55 2.45
C VAL A 160 -20.79 -16.00 2.06
N ILE A 161 -19.73 -16.69 1.66
CA ILE A 161 -19.71 -18.12 1.38
C ILE A 161 -18.76 -18.77 2.38
N ARG A 162 -19.27 -19.74 3.14
CA ARG A 162 -18.50 -20.53 4.09
C ARG A 162 -18.15 -21.87 3.48
N THR A 163 -16.91 -22.31 3.64
CA THR A 163 -16.48 -23.63 3.17
C THR A 163 -15.84 -24.45 4.29
N ASP A 164 -15.79 -25.77 4.11
CA ASP A 164 -14.89 -26.62 4.86
C ASP A 164 -13.41 -26.43 4.43
N LYS A 165 -12.49 -27.13 5.08
CA LYS A 165 -11.05 -27.12 4.75
C LYS A 165 -10.68 -27.69 3.38
N LYS A 166 -11.61 -28.39 2.73
CA LYS A 166 -11.48 -28.96 1.38
C LYS A 166 -12.10 -28.04 0.32
N GLY A 167 -12.56 -26.85 0.72
CA GLY A 167 -13.22 -25.88 -0.15
C GLY A 167 -14.64 -26.27 -0.57
N ASN A 168 -15.29 -27.23 0.12
CA ASN A 168 -16.70 -27.54 -0.13
C ASN A 168 -17.59 -26.54 0.60
N GLU A 169 -18.61 -26.02 -0.08
CA GLU A 169 -19.55 -25.07 0.52
C GLU A 169 -20.33 -25.70 1.68
N LEU A 170 -20.38 -24.99 2.81
CA LEU A 170 -21.19 -25.33 3.97
C LEU A 170 -22.49 -24.52 3.98
N TRP A 171 -22.38 -23.22 3.70
CA TRP A 171 -23.53 -22.32 3.58
C TRP A 171 -23.11 -21.02 2.87
N ARG A 172 -24.11 -20.26 2.41
CA ARG A 172 -23.94 -18.89 1.94
C ARG A 172 -25.02 -17.96 2.50
N LYS A 173 -24.67 -16.70 2.77
CA LYS A 173 -25.58 -15.70 3.33
C LYS A 173 -25.32 -14.32 2.75
N ALA A 174 -26.39 -13.65 2.34
CA ALA A 174 -26.34 -12.26 1.91
C ALA A 174 -26.14 -11.33 3.10
N ILE A 175 -25.31 -10.31 2.92
CA ILE A 175 -25.31 -9.12 3.77
C ILE A 175 -26.11 -8.09 3.00
N ASN A 176 -27.38 -7.93 3.35
CA ASN A 176 -28.25 -6.96 2.70
C ASN A 176 -27.81 -5.56 3.16
N THR A 177 -27.30 -4.77 2.23
CA THR A 177 -26.88 -3.41 2.51
C THR A 177 -27.84 -2.43 1.83
N PRO A 178 -28.21 -1.31 2.48
CA PRO A 178 -29.11 -0.33 1.85
C PRO A 178 -28.50 0.42 0.65
N GLY A 179 -27.20 0.22 0.35
CA GLY A 179 -26.53 0.78 -0.82
C GLY A 179 -25.75 -0.27 -1.61
N ARG A 180 -25.00 0.19 -2.63
CA ARG A 180 -24.14 -0.65 -3.48
C ARG A 180 -22.78 -0.86 -2.81
N GLU A 181 -22.77 -1.48 -1.64
CA GLU A 181 -21.54 -1.72 -0.88
C GLU A 181 -20.74 -2.93 -1.40
N VAL A 182 -19.43 -2.75 -1.53
CA VAL A 182 -18.48 -3.80 -1.89
C VAL A 182 -17.47 -3.95 -0.75
N ALA A 183 -17.38 -5.16 -0.20
CA ALA A 183 -16.37 -5.51 0.80
C ALA A 183 -15.06 -5.92 0.11
N TYR A 184 -13.98 -5.16 0.30
CA TYR A 184 -12.66 -5.41 -0.28
C TYR A 184 -11.68 -6.08 0.70
N THR A 185 -12.00 -6.11 1.99
CA THR A 185 -11.21 -6.79 3.02
C THR A 185 -12.11 -7.53 4.00
N ILE A 186 -11.61 -8.66 4.50
CA ILE A 186 -12.13 -9.36 5.66
C ILE A 186 -10.97 -9.66 6.59
N ILE A 187 -11.12 -9.30 7.86
CA ILE A 187 -10.13 -9.57 8.91
C ILE A 187 -10.82 -10.24 10.09
N ARG A 188 -10.14 -11.18 10.74
CA ARG A 188 -10.59 -11.75 12.00
C ARG A 188 -10.00 -10.96 13.15
N HIS A 189 -10.85 -10.56 14.08
CA HIS A 189 -10.47 -9.73 15.21
C HIS A 189 -10.24 -10.59 16.47
N PRO A 190 -9.38 -10.16 17.44
CA PRO A 190 -9.11 -10.89 18.68
C PRO A 190 -10.36 -11.25 19.51
N ASN A 191 -11.41 -10.43 19.44
CA ASN A 191 -12.72 -10.72 20.07
C ASN A 191 -13.48 -11.92 19.47
N GLY A 192 -12.96 -12.55 18.41
CA GLY A 192 -13.52 -13.73 17.77
C GLY A 192 -14.42 -13.45 16.56
N ASP A 193 -14.84 -12.22 16.34
CA ASP A 193 -15.67 -11.81 15.20
C ASP A 193 -14.83 -11.47 13.96
N TYR A 194 -15.53 -11.25 12.85
CA TYR A 194 -14.95 -10.83 11.58
C TYR A 194 -15.39 -9.39 11.26
N TYR A 195 -14.50 -8.65 10.62
CA TYR A 195 -14.76 -7.29 10.18
C TYR A 195 -14.55 -7.20 8.68
N LEU A 196 -15.57 -6.68 8.01
CA LEU A 196 -15.54 -6.33 6.60
C LEU A 196 -15.24 -4.86 6.46
N GLY A 197 -14.41 -4.54 5.48
CA GLY A 197 -14.11 -3.17 5.09
C GLY A 197 -14.26 -3.02 3.59
N GLY A 198 -14.71 -1.85 3.18
CA GLY A 198 -15.08 -1.65 1.80
C GLY A 198 -15.53 -0.23 1.51
N GLY A 199 -16.35 -0.10 0.48
CA GLY A 199 -17.05 1.13 0.21
C GLY A 199 -18.21 0.93 -0.75
N GLY A 200 -19.07 1.93 -0.84
CA GLY A 200 -20.26 1.85 -1.66
C GLY A 200 -20.78 3.21 -2.05
N ASN A 201 -21.60 3.23 -3.09
CA ASN A 201 -22.30 4.43 -3.51
C ASN A 201 -23.66 4.50 -2.81
N THR A 202 -23.85 5.50 -1.94
CA THR A 202 -25.15 5.82 -1.34
C THR A 202 -25.54 7.23 -1.76
N GLY A 203 -26.60 7.37 -2.57
CA GLY A 203 -27.10 8.68 -3.00
C GLY A 203 -26.15 9.45 -3.91
N GLY A 204 -25.33 8.77 -4.71
CA GLY A 204 -24.42 9.38 -5.69
C GLY A 204 -22.99 9.61 -5.18
N THR A 205 -22.70 9.40 -3.90
CA THR A 205 -21.37 9.59 -3.32
C THR A 205 -20.79 8.27 -2.82
N PHE A 206 -19.55 7.96 -3.23
CA PHE A 206 -18.81 6.82 -2.69
C PHE A 206 -18.35 7.11 -1.26
N ARG A 207 -18.59 6.17 -0.35
CA ARG A 207 -18.16 6.26 1.05
C ARG A 207 -17.48 4.98 1.49
N SER A 208 -16.44 5.10 2.31
CA SER A 208 -15.88 3.93 2.99
C SER A 208 -16.93 3.36 3.95
N TRP A 209 -17.01 2.03 4.01
CA TRP A 209 -17.98 1.27 4.78
C TRP A 209 -17.28 0.16 5.54
N ILE A 210 -17.72 -0.10 6.77
CA ILE A 210 -17.29 -1.25 7.56
C ILE A 210 -18.51 -2.00 8.09
N ALA A 211 -18.36 -3.30 8.29
CA ALA A 211 -19.33 -4.11 9.00
C ALA A 211 -18.64 -5.12 9.92
N ARG A 212 -19.27 -5.44 11.05
CA ARG A 212 -18.87 -6.52 11.95
C ARG A 212 -19.87 -7.67 11.81
N ILE A 213 -19.36 -8.87 11.62
CA ILE A 213 -20.15 -10.10 11.53
C ILE A 213 -19.60 -11.15 12.51
N ASP A 214 -20.47 -12.00 13.04
CA ASP A 214 -20.00 -13.24 13.70
C ASP A 214 -19.65 -14.34 12.68
N ASP A 215 -19.18 -15.48 13.19
CA ASP A 215 -18.83 -16.65 12.38
C ASP A 215 -20.01 -17.20 11.56
N SER A 216 -21.26 -16.92 11.96
CA SER A 216 -22.46 -17.28 11.21
C SER A 216 -22.81 -16.26 10.12
N ALA A 217 -21.95 -15.25 9.87
CA ALA A 217 -22.18 -14.08 9.03
C ALA A 217 -23.38 -13.21 9.45
N LYS A 218 -23.81 -13.28 10.72
CA LYS A 218 -24.82 -12.35 11.23
C LYS A 218 -24.18 -11.00 11.48
N VAL A 219 -24.72 -9.96 10.86
CA VAL A 219 -24.29 -8.57 11.04
C VAL A 219 -24.60 -8.11 12.46
N LYS A 220 -23.57 -7.66 13.17
CA LYS A 220 -23.67 -7.03 14.50
C LYS A 220 -23.77 -5.51 14.41
N PHE A 221 -23.03 -4.90 13.50
CA PHE A 221 -23.20 -3.51 13.12
C PHE A 221 -22.62 -3.25 11.73
N GLU A 222 -23.06 -2.17 11.11
CA GLU A 222 -22.41 -1.57 9.95
C GLU A 222 -22.29 -0.05 10.13
N LYS A 223 -21.30 0.57 9.48
CA LYS A 223 -21.09 2.01 9.53
C LYS A 223 -20.47 2.57 8.27
N ARG A 224 -20.96 3.73 7.85
CA ARG A 224 -20.47 4.50 6.69
C ARG A 224 -19.76 5.76 7.17
N TYR A 225 -18.63 6.08 6.55
CA TYR A 225 -17.82 7.25 6.91
C TYR A 225 -18.03 8.37 5.90
N HIS A 226 -18.90 9.32 6.23
CA HIS A 226 -19.26 10.45 5.35
C HIS A 226 -18.13 11.45 5.11
N MET A 227 -17.03 11.34 5.86
CA MET A 227 -15.83 12.17 5.72
C MET A 227 -14.85 11.67 4.65
N THR A 228 -15.22 10.64 3.89
CA THR A 228 -14.44 10.12 2.76
C THR A 228 -15.06 10.60 1.45
N GLY A 229 -14.28 10.76 0.37
CA GLY A 229 -14.83 11.50 -0.77
C GLY A 229 -14.45 11.07 -2.18
N GLY A 230 -13.45 10.24 -2.38
CA GLY A 230 -12.79 10.01 -3.68
C GLY A 230 -12.85 8.60 -4.22
N GLY A 231 -13.59 7.70 -3.58
CA GLY A 231 -13.72 6.32 -4.09
C GLY A 231 -12.89 5.29 -3.32
N SER A 232 -12.10 5.70 -2.33
CA SER A 232 -11.23 4.77 -1.60
C SER A 232 -11.99 3.95 -0.56
N ALA A 233 -11.87 2.63 -0.67
CA ALA A 233 -12.46 1.67 0.25
C ALA A 233 -11.69 1.59 1.57
N ALA A 234 -12.38 1.22 2.65
CA ALA A 234 -11.73 0.89 3.92
C ALA A 234 -11.03 -0.47 3.82
N LEU A 235 -9.74 -0.49 3.47
CA LEU A 235 -8.89 -1.68 3.60
C LEU A 235 -8.38 -1.78 5.04
N LEU A 236 -9.11 -2.54 5.85
CA LEU A 236 -8.92 -2.66 7.29
C LEU A 236 -7.69 -3.50 7.64
N SER A 237 -7.02 -3.06 8.70
CA SER A 237 -6.09 -3.83 9.51
C SER A 237 -6.51 -3.79 10.98
N VAL A 238 -6.25 -4.87 11.74
CA VAL A 238 -6.37 -4.87 13.20
C VAL A 238 -5.01 -4.47 13.79
N LEU A 239 -5.01 -3.52 14.70
CA LEU A 239 -3.83 -3.09 15.44
C LEU A 239 -3.61 -3.95 16.71
N GLU A 240 -2.42 -3.88 17.31
CA GLU A 240 -2.07 -4.58 18.55
C GLU A 240 -3.00 -4.22 19.71
N ASP A 241 -3.47 -2.96 19.76
CA ASP A 241 -4.44 -2.48 20.74
C ASP A 241 -5.90 -2.91 20.45
N SER A 242 -6.09 -3.81 19.47
CA SER A 242 -7.38 -4.31 18.99
C SER A 242 -8.30 -3.25 18.37
N ASN A 243 -7.81 -2.06 18.04
CA ASN A 243 -8.58 -1.13 17.21
C ASN A 243 -8.40 -1.46 15.72
N LEU A 244 -9.29 -0.92 14.90
CA LEU A 244 -9.22 -1.05 13.46
C LEU A 244 -8.64 0.22 12.85
N ILE A 245 -7.89 0.07 11.76
CA ILE A 245 -7.34 1.20 11.01
C ILE A 245 -7.52 0.99 9.52
N PHE A 246 -7.71 2.07 8.78
CA PHE A 246 -7.69 2.05 7.32
C PHE A 246 -7.21 3.39 6.75
N GLY A 247 -6.52 3.30 5.61
CA GLY A 247 -6.22 4.44 4.75
C GLY A 247 -7.36 4.72 3.77
N THR A 248 -7.57 5.98 3.43
CA THR A 248 -8.54 6.43 2.43
C THR A 248 -8.19 7.85 1.95
N ASP A 249 -9.16 8.56 1.38
CA ASP A 249 -9.09 9.94 0.92
C ASP A 249 -10.22 10.78 1.55
N THR A 250 -10.07 12.10 1.55
CA THR A 250 -11.15 13.05 1.85
C THR A 250 -11.31 14.01 0.69
N PHE A 251 -12.55 14.24 0.24
CA PHE A 251 -12.86 15.25 -0.75
C PHE A 251 -12.69 16.65 -0.16
N ILE A 252 -12.07 17.55 -0.92
CA ILE A 252 -11.86 18.94 -0.52
C ILE A 252 -12.78 19.85 -1.33
N TYR A 253 -12.65 19.83 -2.66
CA TYR A 253 -13.51 20.61 -3.56
C TYR A 253 -13.49 20.05 -4.98
N LYS A 254 -14.40 20.55 -5.80
CA LYS A 254 -14.51 20.27 -7.23
C LYS A 254 -14.40 21.58 -8.01
N GLN A 255 -13.51 21.64 -9.00
CA GLN A 255 -13.54 22.67 -10.04
C GLN A 255 -13.84 21.99 -11.39
N ARG A 256 -12.82 21.81 -12.24
CA ARG A 256 -12.90 20.95 -13.44
C ARG A 256 -12.83 19.47 -13.05
N ASP A 257 -11.92 19.14 -12.15
CA ASP A 257 -11.71 17.81 -11.59
C ASP A 257 -11.98 17.79 -10.07
N SER A 258 -11.98 16.59 -9.50
CA SER A 258 -12.18 16.39 -8.06
C SER A 258 -10.85 16.32 -7.32
N TYR A 259 -10.73 17.09 -6.24
CA TYR A 259 -9.50 17.22 -5.49
C TYR A 259 -9.65 16.64 -4.08
N TYR A 260 -8.62 15.93 -3.65
CA TYR A 260 -8.61 15.12 -2.45
C TYR A 260 -7.36 15.38 -1.60
N LYS A 261 -7.42 14.92 -0.35
CA LYS A 261 -6.25 14.68 0.49
C LYS A 261 -6.25 13.23 0.96
N LYS A 262 -5.08 12.68 1.22
CA LYS A 262 -4.98 11.36 1.85
C LYS A 262 -5.42 11.47 3.31
N GLN A 263 -6.04 10.43 3.84
CA GLN A 263 -6.33 10.37 5.26
C GLN A 263 -6.22 8.95 5.79
N ILE A 264 -5.93 8.84 7.07
CA ILE A 264 -5.95 7.58 7.82
C ILE A 264 -6.92 7.73 8.99
N ILE A 265 -7.71 6.68 9.21
CA ILE A 265 -8.80 6.69 10.18
C ILE A 265 -8.64 5.48 11.09
N LYS A 266 -8.56 5.73 12.41
CA LYS A 266 -8.60 4.69 13.44
C LYS A 266 -9.98 4.66 14.08
N VAL A 267 -10.57 3.48 14.18
CA VAL A 267 -11.92 3.28 14.72
C VAL A 267 -11.94 2.20 15.77
N GLU A 268 -12.84 2.35 16.74
CA GLU A 268 -13.06 1.33 17.76
C GLU A 268 -13.93 0.19 17.22
N PRO A 269 -13.67 -1.06 17.63
CA PRO A 269 -14.28 -2.25 17.01
C PRO A 269 -15.70 -2.57 17.50
N LYS A 270 -16.23 -1.90 18.53
CA LYS A 270 -17.56 -2.22 19.11
C LYS A 270 -18.70 -1.67 18.26
N ARG A 271 -18.58 -0.44 17.76
CA ARG A 271 -19.59 0.30 16.98
C ARG A 271 -19.02 0.96 15.72
N GLY A 272 -17.69 0.97 15.53
CA GLY A 272 -17.04 1.69 14.46
C GLY A 272 -16.91 3.20 14.75
N ASP A 273 -16.93 3.61 16.02
CA ASP A 273 -16.73 5.02 16.37
C ASP A 273 -15.30 5.46 16.04
N VAL A 274 -15.17 6.63 15.41
CA VAL A 274 -13.85 7.18 15.05
C VAL A 274 -13.15 7.56 16.35
N ILE A 275 -11.98 6.97 16.60
CA ILE A 275 -11.12 7.35 17.72
C ILE A 275 -10.36 8.62 17.33
N TRP A 276 -9.71 8.57 16.17
CA TRP A 276 -9.04 9.72 15.59
C TRP A 276 -8.93 9.55 14.07
N ARG A 277 -8.71 10.67 13.38
CA ARG A 277 -8.36 10.72 11.96
C ARG A 277 -7.22 11.71 11.75
N GLN A 278 -6.35 11.41 10.81
CA GLN A 278 -5.32 12.34 10.35
C GLN A 278 -5.43 12.55 8.85
N ILE A 279 -5.32 13.80 8.43
CA ILE A 279 -5.35 14.21 7.02
C ILE A 279 -3.94 14.62 6.64
N HIS A 280 -3.43 14.04 5.57
CA HIS A 280 -2.07 14.22 5.10
C HIS A 280 -2.01 14.81 3.70
N ASP A 281 -0.82 15.28 3.35
CA ASP A 281 -0.46 15.80 2.04
C ASP A 281 -1.20 17.09 1.61
N SER A 282 -0.73 17.63 0.49
CA SER A 282 -1.36 18.73 -0.23
C SER A 282 -2.61 18.25 -0.96
N VAL A 283 -3.45 19.21 -1.35
CA VAL A 283 -4.65 18.94 -2.15
C VAL A 283 -4.23 18.52 -3.56
N MET A 284 -4.65 17.34 -4.01
CA MET A 284 -4.21 16.71 -5.28
C MET A 284 -5.35 15.89 -5.91
N GLN A 285 -5.23 15.56 -7.20
CA GLN A 285 -6.18 14.66 -7.87
C GLN A 285 -5.80 13.20 -7.63
N GLY A 286 -6.79 12.29 -7.59
CA GLY A 286 -6.54 10.84 -7.59
C GLY A 286 -5.68 10.28 -6.44
N VAL A 287 -5.52 11.00 -5.33
CA VAL A 287 -4.70 10.57 -4.18
C VAL A 287 -5.53 9.84 -3.14
N ALA A 288 -4.94 8.79 -2.56
CA ALA A 288 -5.51 8.07 -1.42
C ALA A 288 -4.44 7.25 -0.71
N TYR A 289 -4.63 6.99 0.58
CA TYR A 289 -3.97 5.85 1.22
C TYR A 289 -4.72 4.56 0.91
N ASN A 290 -3.97 3.46 0.86
CA ASN A 290 -4.46 2.12 0.59
C ASN A 290 -4.16 1.24 1.83
N LYS A 291 -3.36 0.17 1.68
CA LYS A 291 -3.01 -0.75 2.76
C LYS A 291 -2.18 -0.06 3.86
N VAL A 292 -2.59 -0.28 5.11
CA VAL A 292 -1.88 0.12 6.33
C VAL A 292 -1.39 -1.15 7.04
N ILE A 293 -0.14 -1.16 7.50
CA ILE A 293 0.38 -2.18 8.42
C ILE A 293 0.97 -1.52 9.66
N GLU A 294 0.87 -2.20 10.79
CA GLU A 294 1.56 -1.81 12.01
C GLU A 294 2.94 -2.47 12.04
N GLY A 295 3.96 -1.72 12.45
CA GLY A 295 5.32 -2.20 12.66
C GLY A 295 5.68 -2.28 14.13
N ASP A 296 6.99 -2.31 14.42
CA ASP A 296 7.45 -2.34 15.81
C ASP A 296 7.04 -1.04 16.54
N SER A 297 6.79 -1.12 17.85
CA SER A 297 6.50 0.05 18.69
C SER A 297 5.25 0.85 18.29
N ASN A 298 4.23 0.19 17.72
CA ASN A 298 2.96 0.78 17.28
C ASN A 298 3.09 1.83 16.18
N GLU A 299 4.21 1.84 15.45
CA GLU A 299 4.36 2.71 14.28
C GLU A 299 3.53 2.21 13.11
N LEU A 300 3.02 3.12 12.30
CA LEU A 300 2.17 2.79 11.16
C LEU A 300 2.94 2.99 9.86
N TYR A 301 2.79 2.05 8.94
CA TYR A 301 3.33 2.13 7.59
C TYR A 301 2.19 2.02 6.61
N VAL A 302 2.11 2.98 5.69
CA VAL A 302 1.00 3.04 4.74
C VAL A 302 1.50 3.36 3.34
N ILE A 303 0.99 2.62 2.36
CA ILE A 303 1.18 2.92 0.94
C ILE A 303 0.05 3.82 0.45
N GLY A 304 0.35 4.75 -0.44
CA GLY A 304 -0.66 5.61 -1.03
C GLY A 304 -0.29 6.13 -2.40
N ARG A 305 -1.28 6.27 -3.27
CA ARG A 305 -1.13 6.85 -4.60
C ARG A 305 -0.82 8.33 -4.50
N HIS A 306 0.11 8.82 -5.30
CA HIS A 306 0.50 10.22 -5.39
C HIS A 306 0.51 10.66 -6.86
N ASP A 307 -0.12 11.80 -7.12
CA ASP A 307 -0.18 12.41 -8.45
C ASP A 307 0.91 13.48 -8.55
N ASN A 308 1.71 13.42 -9.61
CA ASN A 308 2.84 14.32 -9.86
C ASN A 308 2.57 15.24 -11.08
N ASP A 309 1.34 15.74 -11.19
CA ASP A 309 0.91 16.64 -12.26
C ASP A 309 1.14 16.04 -13.68
N GLY A 310 0.48 14.91 -13.94
CA GLY A 310 0.48 14.26 -15.26
C GLY A 310 0.96 12.81 -15.25
N TRP A 311 1.61 12.37 -14.18
CA TRP A 311 2.04 10.98 -14.00
C TRP A 311 1.91 10.52 -12.55
N THR A 312 1.71 9.21 -12.35
CA THR A 312 1.43 8.62 -11.03
C THR A 312 2.70 8.06 -10.37
N SER A 313 2.77 8.14 -9.04
CA SER A 313 3.76 7.45 -8.20
C SER A 313 3.10 6.92 -6.93
N TYR A 314 3.85 6.18 -6.12
CA TYR A 314 3.37 5.67 -4.83
C TYR A 314 4.28 6.10 -3.69
N THR A 315 3.68 6.42 -2.55
CA THR A 315 4.42 6.81 -1.34
C THR A 315 4.33 5.72 -0.29
N LEU A 316 5.46 5.30 0.30
CA LEU A 316 5.48 4.68 1.62
C LEU A 316 5.61 5.79 2.67
N THR A 317 4.64 5.88 3.55
CA THR A 317 4.66 6.83 4.67
C THR A 317 4.82 6.06 5.98
N ARG A 318 5.84 6.40 6.77
CA ARG A 318 5.95 5.97 8.16
C ARG A 318 5.32 7.03 9.04
N MET A 319 4.52 6.59 10.00
CA MET A 319 3.80 7.46 10.92
C MET A 319 3.97 6.98 12.36
N THR A 320 3.76 7.90 13.29
CA THR A 320 3.56 7.58 14.71
C THR A 320 2.27 6.78 14.91
N SER A 321 2.07 6.24 16.10
CA SER A 321 0.84 5.54 16.49
C SER A 321 -0.42 6.43 16.49
N THR A 322 -0.24 7.75 16.46
CA THR A 322 -1.29 8.77 16.36
C THR A 322 -1.53 9.24 14.92
N GLY A 323 -0.79 8.68 13.96
CA GLY A 323 -0.90 9.01 12.54
C GLY A 323 -0.11 10.25 12.12
N ASP A 324 0.83 10.76 12.92
CA ASP A 324 1.67 11.87 12.51
C ASP A 324 2.80 11.38 11.60
N THR A 325 3.03 12.05 10.47
CA THR A 325 4.07 11.63 9.51
C THR A 325 5.47 11.77 10.12
N VAL A 326 6.22 10.66 10.17
CA VAL A 326 7.63 10.64 10.57
C VAL A 326 8.53 10.87 9.36
N TRP A 327 8.29 10.11 8.29
CA TRP A 327 8.93 10.30 6.99
C TRP A 327 8.04 9.74 5.88
N LYS A 328 8.33 10.15 4.65
CA LYS A 328 7.61 9.69 3.46
C LYS A 328 8.57 9.55 2.28
N HIS A 329 8.59 8.38 1.67
CA HIS A 329 9.36 8.13 0.46
C HIS A 329 8.44 7.94 -0.74
N ASN A 330 8.80 8.55 -1.86
CA ASN A 330 8.11 8.41 -3.14
C ASN A 330 8.84 7.40 -4.02
N TYR A 331 8.07 6.51 -4.66
CA TYR A 331 8.56 5.46 -5.54
C TYR A 331 7.82 5.48 -6.87
N PHE A 332 8.61 5.36 -7.92
CA PHE A 332 8.21 5.15 -9.31
C PHE A 332 9.40 4.47 -9.99
N TYR A 333 9.14 3.69 -11.04
CA TYR A 333 10.20 3.04 -11.79
C TYR A 333 10.93 4.07 -12.66
N GLU A 334 10.17 4.83 -13.44
CA GLU A 334 10.65 5.94 -14.24
C GLU A 334 9.59 7.03 -14.43
N LYS A 335 10.01 8.22 -14.87
CA LYS A 335 9.10 9.36 -15.09
C LYS A 335 8.45 9.22 -16.45
N ILE A 336 7.41 8.39 -16.49
CA ILE A 336 6.61 8.13 -17.69
C ILE A 336 5.16 8.50 -17.39
N ASP A 337 4.45 8.99 -18.41
CA ASP A 337 3.03 9.33 -18.34
C ASP A 337 2.12 8.09 -18.29
N THR A 338 2.71 6.90 -18.12
CA THR A 338 2.04 5.61 -18.04
C THR A 338 2.04 5.07 -16.61
N GLU A 339 1.84 3.77 -16.48
CA GLU A 339 1.48 3.11 -15.24
C GLU A 339 2.71 2.95 -14.33
N ASN A 340 2.57 3.36 -13.08
CA ASN A 340 3.53 3.19 -12.00
C ASN A 340 2.72 2.80 -10.75
N TYR A 341 2.22 1.57 -10.73
CA TYR A 341 1.35 1.09 -9.67
C TYR A 341 2.11 0.27 -8.64
N LEU A 342 1.86 0.49 -7.34
CA LEU A 342 2.23 -0.42 -6.26
C LEU A 342 0.96 -0.90 -5.57
N TRP A 343 0.64 -2.18 -5.72
CA TRP A 343 -0.64 -2.75 -5.29
C TRP A 343 -0.61 -3.34 -3.88
N ASP A 344 0.51 -3.93 -3.49
CA ASP A 344 0.67 -4.58 -2.20
C ASP A 344 2.10 -4.42 -1.70
N PHE A 345 2.24 -4.51 -0.38
CA PHE A 345 3.54 -4.51 0.28
C PHE A 345 3.49 -5.34 1.56
N ILE A 346 4.65 -5.86 1.94
CA ILE A 346 4.87 -6.53 3.22
C ILE A 346 6.16 -6.06 3.85
N ARG A 347 6.20 -6.11 5.18
CA ARG A 347 7.44 -5.96 5.94
C ARG A 347 8.26 -7.24 5.83
N THR A 348 9.56 -7.10 5.63
CA THR A 348 10.48 -8.22 5.43
C THR A 348 11.23 -8.57 6.72
N SER A 349 11.81 -9.76 6.80
CA SER A 349 12.50 -10.25 8.00
C SER A 349 13.72 -9.41 8.40
N ASP A 350 14.32 -8.70 7.45
CA ASP A 350 15.39 -7.72 7.65
C ASP A 350 14.86 -6.33 8.10
N LYS A 351 13.58 -6.25 8.49
CA LYS A 351 12.84 -5.02 8.86
C LYS A 351 12.62 -4.01 7.74
N GLY A 352 13.01 -4.34 6.50
CA GLY A 352 12.68 -3.54 5.31
C GLY A 352 11.26 -3.77 4.79
N PHE A 353 11.03 -3.35 3.54
CA PHE A 353 9.74 -3.50 2.87
C PHE A 353 9.93 -3.99 1.44
N ILE A 354 9.06 -4.89 1.00
CA ILE A 354 8.99 -5.32 -0.40
C ILE A 354 7.58 -5.05 -0.94
N PHE A 355 7.53 -4.59 -2.18
CA PHE A 355 6.34 -4.17 -2.89
C PHE A 355 6.19 -4.98 -4.17
N CYS A 356 4.96 -5.21 -4.60
CA CYS A 356 4.67 -5.62 -5.96
C CYS A 356 3.67 -4.66 -6.60
N GLY A 357 3.80 -4.52 -7.92
CA GLY A 357 3.07 -3.56 -8.70
C GLY A 357 3.22 -3.82 -10.18
N ASP A 358 2.83 -2.81 -10.96
CA ASP A 358 2.86 -2.85 -12.42
C ASP A 358 3.52 -1.60 -12.95
N VAL A 359 4.28 -1.75 -14.03
CA VAL A 359 4.92 -0.63 -14.74
C VAL A 359 4.85 -0.86 -16.25
N ASN A 360 4.81 0.18 -17.06
CA ASN A 360 4.88 0.06 -18.52
C ASN A 360 6.07 0.87 -19.08
N PRO A 361 7.29 0.32 -19.03
CA PRO A 361 8.49 1.10 -19.27
C PRO A 361 8.68 1.48 -20.75
N ASP A 362 8.31 0.59 -21.66
CA ASP A 362 8.52 0.79 -23.10
C ASP A 362 7.28 1.35 -23.81
N ASN A 363 6.29 1.87 -23.06
CA ASN A 363 4.97 2.30 -23.54
C ASN A 363 4.25 1.27 -24.42
N SER A 364 4.65 -0.01 -24.33
CA SER A 364 4.18 -1.09 -25.18
C SER A 364 3.36 -2.08 -24.36
N ASN A 365 3.95 -2.60 -23.27
CA ASN A 365 3.37 -3.63 -22.42
C ASN A 365 3.54 -3.30 -20.93
N GLN A 366 2.52 -3.65 -20.17
CA GLN A 366 2.54 -3.58 -18.72
C GLN A 366 3.31 -4.81 -18.21
N ASP A 367 4.29 -4.61 -17.34
CA ASP A 367 5.14 -5.63 -16.75
C ASP A 367 5.01 -5.63 -15.23
N VAL A 368 5.39 -6.76 -14.61
CA VAL A 368 5.41 -6.87 -13.14
C VAL A 368 6.61 -6.12 -12.56
N TRP A 369 6.31 -5.17 -11.68
CA TRP A 369 7.29 -4.41 -10.92
C TRP A 369 7.44 -4.97 -9.49
N VAL A 370 8.67 -5.28 -9.08
CA VAL A 370 8.99 -5.64 -7.69
C VAL A 370 10.11 -4.75 -7.15
N LEU A 371 9.80 -4.09 -6.04
CA LEU A 371 10.70 -3.16 -5.36
C LEU A 371 10.96 -3.64 -3.93
N LYS A 372 12.22 -3.69 -3.51
CA LYS A 372 12.65 -3.95 -2.13
C LYS A 372 13.46 -2.77 -1.62
N VAL A 373 13.09 -2.28 -0.44
CA VAL A 373 13.76 -1.18 0.28
C VAL A 373 14.17 -1.62 1.68
N ASP A 374 15.08 -0.85 2.28
CA ASP A 374 15.51 -1.06 3.66
C ASP A 374 14.45 -0.62 4.69
N SER A 375 14.79 -0.70 5.98
CA SER A 375 13.91 -0.32 7.09
C SER A 375 13.58 1.18 7.17
N ASN A 376 14.39 2.02 6.50
CA ASN A 376 14.13 3.45 6.37
C ASN A 376 13.40 3.80 5.08
N GLY A 377 13.07 2.83 4.22
CA GLY A 377 12.46 3.08 2.92
C GLY A 377 13.45 3.48 1.83
N CYS A 378 14.75 3.28 2.04
CA CYS A 378 15.78 3.64 1.07
C CYS A 378 15.99 2.53 0.02
N MET A 379 16.18 2.93 -1.25
CA MET A 379 16.47 2.04 -2.39
C MET A 379 17.96 1.86 -2.68
N SER A 380 18.83 2.57 -1.95
CA SER A 380 20.29 2.49 -2.06
C SER A 380 20.94 2.90 -0.74
N PRO A 381 22.23 2.60 -0.51
CA PRO A 381 22.92 2.93 0.74
C PRO A 381 23.05 4.44 0.94
N GLU A 382 23.18 5.21 -0.15
CA GLU A 382 23.20 6.67 -0.07
C GLU A 382 21.80 7.26 0.17
N CYS A 383 20.76 6.43 0.16
CA CYS A 383 19.35 6.82 0.14
C CYS A 383 19.05 7.89 -0.94
N LYS A 384 19.84 7.91 -2.02
CA LYS A 384 19.66 8.78 -3.19
C LYS A 384 18.56 8.21 -4.08
N SER A 385 17.39 7.96 -3.51
CA SER A 385 16.22 7.82 -4.37
C SER A 385 15.90 9.20 -4.95
N ARG A 386 15.21 9.22 -6.09
CA ARG A 386 14.53 10.42 -6.64
C ARG A 386 13.35 10.83 -5.72
N VAL A 387 13.59 10.84 -4.41
CA VAL A 387 12.66 11.19 -3.34
C VAL A 387 12.57 12.70 -3.29
N TYR A 388 11.38 13.25 -3.51
CA TYR A 388 11.03 14.47 -2.80
C TYR A 388 10.79 14.06 -1.35
N ASP A 389 11.83 14.13 -0.52
CA ASP A 389 11.74 13.88 0.92
C ASP A 389 10.93 15.05 1.52
N ILE A 390 9.60 14.96 1.46
CA ILE A 390 8.71 15.95 2.07
C ILE A 390 8.69 15.66 3.57
N ARG A 391 9.67 16.23 4.28
CA ARG A 391 9.70 16.28 5.74
C ARG A 391 8.90 17.50 6.18
N LEU A 392 7.72 17.28 6.77
CA LEU A 392 6.89 18.35 7.32
C LEU A 392 7.24 18.55 8.79
N GLY A 393 8.11 19.53 9.05
CA GLY A 393 7.86 20.43 10.18
C GLY A 393 6.61 21.27 9.87
N ILE A 394 5.99 21.85 10.90
CA ILE A 394 4.76 22.66 10.82
C ILE A 394 4.78 23.55 9.58
N ASP A 395 3.86 23.29 8.65
CA ASP A 395 3.75 23.96 7.37
C ASP A 395 3.38 25.43 7.58
N ARG A 396 4.39 26.30 7.65
CA ARG A 396 4.24 27.74 7.44
C ARG A 396 4.94 28.09 6.13
N THR A 397 4.13 28.11 5.08
CA THR A 397 4.35 28.75 3.77
C THR A 397 5.59 28.34 2.96
N ARG A 398 5.28 27.91 1.72
CA ARG A 398 6.15 27.70 0.54
C ARG A 398 7.50 28.41 0.60
N ALA A 399 8.59 27.64 0.51
CA ALA A 399 9.85 28.17 0.00
C ALA A 399 9.79 28.17 -1.53
N PHE A 400 10.02 29.35 -2.13
CA PHE A 400 10.37 29.52 -3.54
C PHE A 400 11.61 28.68 -3.90
N ASP A 401 11.92 28.56 -5.20
CA ASP A 401 13.01 27.78 -5.83
C ASP A 401 14.44 28.18 -5.40
N VAL A 402 14.73 28.27 -4.08
CA VAL A 402 16.07 28.49 -3.56
C VAL A 402 16.78 27.14 -3.48
N ASN A 403 17.73 26.95 -4.39
CA ASN A 403 18.55 25.74 -4.45
C ASN A 403 19.67 25.83 -3.39
N ILE A 404 19.47 25.14 -2.26
CA ILE A 404 20.40 25.09 -1.12
C ILE A 404 21.03 23.70 -1.06
N LYS A 405 22.37 23.65 -0.98
CA LYS A 405 23.15 22.41 -0.84
C LYS A 405 23.80 22.35 0.53
N VAL A 406 23.73 21.18 1.17
CA VAL A 406 24.34 20.91 2.48
C VAL A 406 25.34 19.76 2.35
N PHE A 407 26.62 20.03 2.61
CA PHE A 407 27.72 19.07 2.37
C PHE A 407 28.94 19.35 3.26
N PRO A 408 29.84 18.38 3.48
CA PRO A 408 29.66 16.96 3.16
C PRO A 408 28.56 16.34 4.02
N ASN A 409 27.86 15.35 3.50
CA ASN A 409 26.88 14.57 4.25
C ASN A 409 27.01 13.10 3.81
N PRO A 410 27.66 12.23 4.59
CA PRO A 410 28.01 12.40 6.01
C PRO A 410 29.09 13.46 6.31
N VAL A 411 29.03 14.07 7.50
CA VAL A 411 29.93 15.12 7.98
C VAL A 411 30.79 14.62 9.15
N VAL A 412 32.06 15.04 9.18
CA VAL A 412 32.96 14.85 10.33
C VAL A 412 32.94 16.11 11.19
N ASP A 413 33.66 17.17 10.84
CA ASP A 413 33.77 18.33 11.74
C ASP A 413 32.92 19.53 11.30
N GLU A 414 32.85 19.80 10.01
CA GLU A 414 32.28 21.04 9.47
C GLU A 414 31.28 20.75 8.36
N LEU A 415 30.06 21.27 8.53
CA LEU A 415 28.98 21.15 7.55
C LEU A 415 28.80 22.48 6.81
N HIS A 416 29.05 22.49 5.50
CA HIS A 416 28.85 23.65 4.65
C HIS A 416 27.42 23.71 4.12
N VAL A 417 26.88 24.92 4.07
CA VAL A 417 25.59 25.26 3.46
C VAL A 417 25.85 26.25 2.33
N SER A 418 25.58 25.85 1.09
CA SER A 418 25.78 26.68 -0.10
C SER A 418 24.44 27.10 -0.70
N PHE A 419 24.32 28.37 -1.05
CA PHE A 419 23.17 28.97 -1.72
C PHE A 419 23.51 29.20 -3.20
N THR A 420 22.69 28.69 -4.12
CA THR A 420 22.99 28.74 -5.56
C THR A 420 22.82 30.14 -6.16
N GLU A 421 21.94 30.96 -5.58
CA GLU A 421 21.77 32.37 -5.95
C GLU A 421 22.17 33.26 -4.77
N LYS A 422 23.04 34.24 -5.05
CA LYS A 422 23.42 35.27 -4.07
C LYS A 422 22.24 36.20 -3.85
N GLN A 423 21.37 35.83 -2.92
CA GLN A 423 20.30 36.70 -2.46
C GLN A 423 20.73 37.34 -1.14
N ASN A 424 20.46 38.63 -0.96
CA ASN A 424 20.89 39.41 0.20
C ASN A 424 19.98 39.15 1.42
N ILE A 425 19.83 37.87 1.78
CA ILE A 425 18.79 37.36 2.68
C ILE A 425 19.45 36.65 3.86
N ALA A 426 19.03 37.02 5.06
CA ALA A 426 19.49 36.39 6.29
C ALA A 426 18.78 35.04 6.50
N TRP A 427 19.56 33.96 6.48
CA TRP A 427 19.07 32.63 6.85
C TRP A 427 19.40 32.34 8.31
N HIS A 428 18.45 31.77 9.03
CA HIS A 428 18.63 31.28 10.38
C HIS A 428 18.61 29.76 10.36
N TYR A 429 19.41 29.11 11.20
CA TYR A 429 19.41 27.67 11.34
C TYR A 429 19.11 27.21 12.76
N GLN A 430 18.50 26.03 12.86
CA GLN A 430 18.39 25.24 14.08
C GLN A 430 18.90 23.82 13.78
N LEU A 431 19.79 23.32 14.62
CA LEU A 431 20.25 21.94 14.57
C LEU A 431 19.55 21.13 15.65
N ILE A 432 18.90 20.05 15.28
CA ILE A 432 17.95 19.31 16.13
C ILE A 432 18.36 17.84 16.20
N ASP A 433 18.30 17.23 17.38
CA ASP A 433 18.52 15.79 17.56
C ASP A 433 17.29 14.95 17.16
N GLN A 434 17.44 13.61 17.16
CA GLN A 434 16.36 12.69 16.84
C GLN A 434 15.17 12.74 17.81
N LYS A 435 15.34 13.37 18.99
CA LYS A 435 14.29 13.55 20.00
C LYS A 435 13.61 14.91 19.89
N GLY A 436 13.93 15.71 18.87
CA GLY A 436 13.37 17.04 18.64
C GLY A 436 14.00 18.14 19.50
N ARG A 437 15.10 17.87 20.21
CA ARG A 437 15.80 18.87 21.03
C ARG A 437 16.70 19.72 20.16
N VAL A 438 16.55 21.04 20.25
CA VAL A 438 17.44 21.98 19.56
C VAL A 438 18.79 22.00 20.27
N LEU A 439 19.82 21.58 19.55
CA LEU A 439 21.20 21.51 20.02
C LEU A 439 21.96 22.81 19.75
N LYS A 440 21.69 23.45 18.61
CA LYS A 440 22.40 24.65 18.17
C LYS A 440 21.47 25.56 17.37
N ARG A 441 21.71 26.87 17.45
CA ARG A 441 21.05 27.89 16.61
C ARG A 441 22.10 28.87 16.10
N GLY A 442 21.86 29.45 14.93
CA GLY A 442 22.69 30.52 14.41
C GLY A 442 22.12 31.11 13.14
N SER A 443 22.93 31.95 12.48
CA SER A 443 22.59 32.56 11.20
C SER A 443 23.65 32.20 10.15
N LEU A 444 23.22 32.13 8.90
CA LEU A 444 24.01 31.74 7.74
C LEU A 444 24.03 32.90 6.74
N ASN A 445 25.23 33.27 6.29
CA ASN A 445 25.45 34.26 5.24
C ASN A 445 25.79 33.58 3.90
N PRO A 446 25.32 34.12 2.76
CA PRO A 446 25.48 33.46 1.45
C PRO A 446 26.93 33.22 0.99
N ASP A 447 27.91 33.97 1.52
CA ASP A 447 29.29 33.93 1.04
C ASP A 447 30.17 32.83 1.66
N ASP A 448 29.89 32.41 2.89
CA ASP A 448 30.53 31.25 3.54
C ASP A 448 29.73 30.86 4.79
N SER A 449 28.99 29.75 4.69
CA SER A 449 28.04 29.31 5.71
C SER A 449 28.42 27.93 6.21
N GLN A 450 28.98 27.89 7.42
CA GLN A 450 29.45 26.67 8.06
C GLN A 450 28.72 26.44 9.37
N VAL A 451 28.33 25.18 9.60
CA VAL A 451 27.77 24.71 10.86
C VAL A 451 28.79 23.74 11.47
N ASP A 452 29.39 24.15 12.57
CA ASP A 452 30.33 23.31 13.32
C ASP A 452 29.58 22.15 14.00
N MET A 453 30.00 20.94 13.63
CA MET A 453 29.46 19.63 14.02
C MET A 453 30.41 18.86 14.94
N LYS A 454 31.65 19.35 15.15
CA LYS A 454 32.69 18.74 15.96
C LYS A 454 32.27 18.36 17.39
N PRO A 455 31.47 19.18 18.13
CA PRO A 455 31.11 18.83 19.51
C PRO A 455 29.99 17.78 19.60
N LEU A 456 29.45 17.31 18.49
CA LEU A 456 28.28 16.42 18.47
C LEU A 456 28.70 14.96 18.28
N PRO A 457 28.08 14.01 19.01
CA PRO A 457 28.36 12.59 18.82
C PRO A 457 27.91 12.09 17.44
N THR A 458 28.49 10.98 16.99
CA THR A 458 28.04 10.23 15.80
C THR A 458 26.54 9.98 15.87
N GLY A 459 25.80 10.29 14.81
CA GLY A 459 24.35 10.24 14.84
C GLY A 459 23.66 10.95 13.67
N VAL A 460 22.33 10.99 13.71
CA VAL A 460 21.53 11.72 12.72
C VAL A 460 20.93 12.96 13.36
N TYR A 461 21.07 14.08 12.68
CA TYR A 461 20.58 15.39 13.08
C TYR A 461 19.68 15.98 11.98
N LEU A 462 18.84 16.94 12.35
CA LEU A 462 18.07 17.75 11.41
C LEU A 462 18.61 19.19 11.45
N LEU A 463 19.05 19.70 10.31
CA LEU A 463 19.38 21.11 10.12
C LEU A 463 18.16 21.81 9.51
N GLN A 464 17.42 22.54 10.31
CA GLN A 464 16.33 23.40 9.86
C GLN A 464 16.89 24.78 9.49
N LEU A 465 16.55 25.29 8.31
CA LEU A 465 16.86 26.62 7.81
C LEU A 465 15.56 27.42 7.64
N GLU A 466 15.59 28.70 8.01
CA GLU A 466 14.44 29.60 7.96
C GLU A 466 14.87 31.01 7.53
N SER A 467 14.09 31.63 6.64
CA SER A 467 14.23 33.03 6.24
C SER A 467 12.86 33.62 5.89
N GLU A 468 12.82 34.89 5.52
CA GLU A 468 11.61 35.54 5.01
C GLU A 468 11.06 34.91 3.71
N LEU A 469 11.88 34.18 2.96
CA LEU A 469 11.46 33.46 1.76
C LEU A 469 10.91 32.06 2.03
N GLY A 470 11.03 31.56 3.25
CA GLY A 470 10.48 30.28 3.67
C GLY A 470 11.47 29.42 4.46
N TYR A 471 11.14 28.14 4.56
CA TYR A 471 11.85 27.18 5.40
C TYR A 471 12.31 25.93 4.62
N ARG A 472 13.42 25.34 5.04
CA ARG A 472 13.96 24.06 4.54
C ARG A 472 14.53 23.22 5.67
N VAL A 473 14.50 21.90 5.55
CA VAL A 473 15.06 20.98 6.56
C VAL A 473 15.95 19.96 5.87
N PHE A 474 17.16 19.77 6.37
CA PHE A 474 18.14 18.80 5.87
C PHE A 474 18.40 17.72 6.91
N ARG A 475 18.47 16.46 6.47
CA ARG A 475 19.04 15.38 7.29
C ARG A 475 20.55 15.46 7.24
N VAL A 476 21.20 15.49 8.38
CA VAL A 476 22.67 15.50 8.51
C VAL A 476 23.10 14.23 9.23
N VAL A 477 23.98 13.44 8.63
CA VAL A 477 24.61 12.27 9.24
C VAL A 477 26.00 12.67 9.72
N LYS A 478 26.24 12.60 11.03
CA LYS A 478 27.57 12.80 11.64
C LYS A 478 28.26 11.46 11.80
N GLU A 479 29.49 11.35 11.31
CA GLU A 479 30.37 10.20 11.52
C GLU A 479 31.27 10.38 12.75
#